data_AF-A0A0F8B1D0-F1
#
_entry.id   AF-A0A0F8B1D0-F1
#
_cell.length_a   1.000
_cell.length_b   1.000
_cell.length_c   1.000
_cell.angle_alpha   90.00
_cell.angle_beta   90.00
_cell.angle_gamma   90.00
#
_symmetry.space_group_name_H-M   'P 1'
#
loop_
_entity.id
_entity.type
_entity.pdbx_description
1 polymer ?
#
loop_
_entity_poly.entity_id
_entity_poly.type
_entity_poly.pdbx_seq_one_letter_code
_entity_poly.pdbx_strand_id
1 'polypeptide(L)'
;MKSTPLIINWHDQNAPVYSAHFEQGGKGRLATAGGDNNVRLWKVERNGEERKVEYLSTLVKHTQAVNVVRWAPKGEVLASAGDDGNVIVWVPSETHQTAFGSEGLEDKETWRARHMCRSSGAEIYDLAWSPDGNYFIIGSMDNIARIYNSQTGYLVRQIAEHSHYVQGVAWDPLNEYIATQSSDRSVHIYSLKNKDGQYTLNSHDDGKTAKILEARLCLMPQLPAARL
;
A
#
# COMPACT_ATOMS: atom_id res chain seq x y z
N MET A 1 -2.25 -2.40 -32.68
CA MET A 1 -1.35 -1.65 -31.78
C MET A 1 -0.13 -2.53 -31.51
N LYS A 2 1.09 -2.12 -31.92
CA LYS A 2 2.31 -2.85 -31.54
C LYS A 2 2.76 -2.33 -30.18
N SER A 3 2.77 -3.17 -29.17
CA SER A 3 3.30 -2.85 -27.83
C SER A 3 4.63 -3.57 -27.64
N THR A 4 5.73 -2.82 -27.57
CA THR A 4 7.02 -3.35 -27.10
C THR A 4 7.14 -3.05 -25.60
N PRO A 5 7.46 -4.05 -24.76
CA PRO A 5 7.61 -3.82 -23.33
C PRO A 5 8.90 -3.06 -23.01
N LEU A 6 8.85 -2.19 -22.01
CA LEU A 6 10.04 -1.73 -21.29
C LEU A 6 10.26 -2.67 -20.12
N ILE A 7 11.41 -3.34 -20.07
CA ILE A 7 11.71 -4.36 -19.06
C ILE A 7 12.65 -3.77 -18.01
N ILE A 8 12.28 -3.89 -16.74
CA ILE A 8 13.10 -3.48 -15.58
C ILE A 8 13.52 -4.76 -14.84
N ASN A 9 14.79 -5.16 -14.96
CA ASN A 9 15.36 -6.35 -14.33
C ASN A 9 16.36 -5.94 -13.24
N TRP A 10 15.87 -5.43 -12.11
CA TRP A 10 16.72 -4.67 -11.17
C TRP A 10 16.60 -5.04 -9.70
N HIS A 11 15.74 -5.99 -9.36
CA HIS A 11 15.75 -6.55 -8.01
C HIS A 11 16.89 -7.55 -7.90
N ASP A 12 17.64 -7.47 -6.80
CA ASP A 12 18.89 -8.19 -6.60
C ASP A 12 18.65 -9.69 -6.66
N GLN A 13 19.66 -10.44 -7.12
CA GLN A 13 19.64 -11.90 -7.19
C GLN A 13 18.45 -12.49 -7.98
N ASN A 14 17.89 -11.71 -8.92
CA ASN A 14 16.72 -12.11 -9.70
C ASN A 14 15.46 -12.37 -8.82
N ALA A 15 15.38 -11.69 -7.67
CA ALA A 15 14.21 -11.75 -6.80
C ALA A 15 12.96 -11.21 -7.52
N PRO A 16 11.78 -11.80 -7.28
CA PRO A 16 10.54 -11.37 -7.93
C PRO A 16 10.15 -9.95 -7.53
N VAL A 17 9.52 -9.23 -8.46
CA VAL A 17 8.82 -7.97 -8.21
C VAL A 17 7.38 -8.28 -7.87
N TYR A 18 6.93 -7.91 -6.67
CA TYR A 18 5.59 -8.20 -6.19
C TYR A 18 4.60 -7.07 -6.47
N SER A 19 5.07 -5.83 -6.46
CA SER A 19 4.20 -4.67 -6.63
C SER A 19 4.85 -3.59 -7.46
N ALA A 20 4.02 -2.94 -8.29
CA ALA A 20 4.37 -1.76 -9.06
C ALA A 20 3.21 -0.76 -9.00
N HIS A 21 3.49 0.54 -8.80
CA HIS A 21 2.46 1.57 -8.78
C HIS A 21 2.97 2.89 -9.36
N PHE A 22 2.22 3.47 -10.29
CA PHE A 22 2.52 4.80 -10.83
C PHE A 22 2.10 5.89 -9.85
N GLU A 23 2.89 6.96 -9.82
CA GLU A 23 2.49 8.21 -9.20
C GLU A 23 1.35 8.85 -10.02
N GLN A 24 0.24 9.17 -9.35
CA GLN A 24 -0.92 9.79 -9.97
C GLN A 24 -0.67 11.29 -10.15
N GLY A 25 -0.93 11.83 -11.34
CA GLY A 25 -0.81 13.27 -11.65
C GLY A 25 0.59 13.88 -11.54
N GLY A 26 1.63 13.09 -11.20
CA GLY A 26 2.97 13.57 -10.87
C GLY A 26 4.01 13.47 -11.99
N LYS A 27 5.28 13.32 -11.60
CA LYS A 27 6.47 13.47 -12.47
C LYS A 27 6.74 12.26 -13.39
N GLY A 28 5.74 11.40 -13.59
CA GLY A 28 5.90 10.13 -14.31
C GLY A 28 6.64 9.06 -13.52
N ARG A 29 6.60 9.12 -12.18
CA ARG A 29 7.28 8.16 -11.32
C ARG A 29 6.55 6.81 -11.28
N LEU A 30 7.32 5.74 -11.24
CA LEU A 30 6.90 4.37 -10.97
C LEU A 30 7.63 3.90 -9.72
N ALA A 31 6.92 3.33 -8.76
CA ALA A 31 7.52 2.64 -7.63
C ALA A 31 7.40 1.12 -7.84
N THR A 32 8.46 0.38 -7.53
CA THR A 32 8.46 -1.09 -7.53
C THR A 32 8.95 -1.62 -6.18
N ALA A 33 8.48 -2.80 -5.79
CA ALA A 33 8.84 -3.47 -4.55
C ALA A 33 8.83 -4.98 -4.76
N GLY A 34 9.69 -5.71 -4.03
CA GLY A 34 9.86 -7.14 -4.27
C GLY A 34 10.65 -7.89 -3.21
N GLY A 35 11.11 -9.08 -3.60
CA GLY A 35 11.72 -10.08 -2.71
C GLY A 35 13.13 -9.76 -2.22
N ASP A 36 13.76 -8.68 -2.69
CA ASP A 36 15.08 -8.23 -2.23
C ASP A 36 15.00 -7.16 -1.14
N ASN A 37 13.83 -7.00 -0.52
CA ASN A 37 13.55 -6.09 0.60
C ASN A 37 13.59 -4.59 0.24
N ASN A 38 13.78 -4.25 -1.04
CA ASN A 38 13.95 -2.86 -1.46
C ASN A 38 12.71 -2.33 -2.16
N VAL A 39 12.46 -1.03 -1.96
CA VAL A 39 11.56 -0.26 -2.82
C VAL A 39 12.41 0.58 -3.77
N ARG A 40 12.10 0.56 -5.07
CA ARG A 40 12.84 1.33 -6.08
C ARG A 40 11.94 2.30 -6.80
N LEU A 41 12.49 3.46 -7.11
CA LEU A 41 11.81 4.52 -7.83
C LEU A 41 12.41 4.69 -9.21
N TRP A 42 11.52 4.89 -10.18
CA TRP A 42 11.83 5.05 -11.59
C TRP A 42 11.09 6.25 -12.15
N LYS A 43 11.66 6.89 -13.16
CA LYS A 43 10.95 7.82 -14.03
C LYS A 43 10.71 7.15 -15.37
N VAL A 44 9.45 7.04 -15.77
CA VAL A 44 9.09 6.54 -17.10
C VAL A 44 8.82 7.73 -18.00
N GLU A 45 9.67 7.95 -19.00
CA GLU A 45 9.54 9.07 -19.91
C GLU A 45 8.36 8.86 -20.86
N ARG A 46 7.42 9.82 -20.84
CA ARG A 46 6.19 9.77 -21.63
C ARG A 46 6.30 10.51 -22.96
N ASN A 47 7.18 11.51 -23.02
CA ASN A 47 7.29 12.45 -24.12
C ASN A 47 8.70 12.35 -24.72
N GLY A 48 8.87 11.47 -25.69
CA GLY A 48 10.13 11.25 -26.41
C GLY A 48 9.91 10.28 -27.58
N GLU A 49 10.75 10.37 -28.60
CA GLU A 49 10.75 9.41 -29.72
C GLU A 49 11.14 8.00 -29.24
N GLU A 50 11.95 7.92 -28.18
CA GLU A 50 12.36 6.69 -27.51
C GLU A 50 11.66 6.53 -26.15
N ARG A 51 11.15 5.33 -25.89
CA ARG A 51 10.61 4.96 -24.58
C ARG A 51 11.76 4.61 -23.64
N LYS A 52 11.95 5.39 -22.57
CA LYS A 52 13.04 5.19 -21.61
C LYS A 52 12.53 5.11 -20.17
N VAL A 53 13.18 4.27 -19.38
CA VAL A 53 13.03 4.24 -17.92
C VAL A 53 14.34 4.68 -17.29
N GLU A 54 14.26 5.62 -16.36
CA GLU A 54 15.40 6.16 -15.63
C GLU A 54 15.30 5.76 -14.15
N TYR A 55 16.39 5.24 -13.59
CA TYR A 55 16.51 5.01 -12.14
C TYR A 55 16.53 6.34 -11.37
N LEU A 56 15.80 6.39 -10.25
CA LEU A 56 15.76 7.55 -9.35
C LEU A 56 16.36 7.27 -7.97
N SER A 57 15.96 6.20 -7.29
CA SER A 57 16.42 5.91 -5.91
C SER A 57 16.08 4.48 -5.48
N THR A 58 16.85 3.97 -4.52
CA THR A 58 16.57 2.74 -3.78
C THR A 58 16.30 3.07 -2.33
N LEU A 59 15.09 2.78 -1.86
CA LEU A 59 14.66 3.00 -0.49
C LEU A 59 14.94 1.75 0.34
N VAL A 60 15.97 1.81 1.19
CA VAL A 60 16.43 0.68 2.00
C VAL A 60 16.01 0.88 3.45
N LYS A 61 15.11 0.01 3.95
CA LYS A 61 14.69 0.01 5.37
C LYS A 61 13.94 -1.26 5.78
N HIS A 62 13.21 -1.90 4.87
CA HIS A 62 12.57 -3.19 5.14
C HIS A 62 13.62 -4.28 5.35
N THR A 63 13.32 -5.23 6.24
CA THR A 63 14.26 -6.33 6.57
C THR A 63 13.85 -7.68 5.97
N GLN A 64 12.68 -7.73 5.32
CA GLN A 64 12.15 -8.88 4.60
C GLN A 64 11.43 -8.36 3.34
N ALA A 65 10.86 -9.27 2.56
CA ALA A 65 10.30 -8.94 1.26
C ALA A 65 9.19 -7.88 1.36
N VAL A 66 9.13 -7.02 0.33
CA VAL A 66 8.15 -5.91 0.27
C VAL A 66 7.04 -6.29 -0.69
N ASN A 67 5.90 -6.69 -0.14
CA ASN A 67 4.76 -7.22 -0.89
C ASN A 67 4.01 -6.12 -1.66
N VAL A 68 3.94 -4.91 -1.09
CA VAL A 68 3.13 -3.84 -1.65
C VAL A 68 3.83 -2.48 -1.56
N VAL A 69 3.67 -1.70 -2.63
CA VAL A 69 4.05 -0.28 -2.68
C VAL A 69 2.97 0.52 -3.40
N ARG A 70 2.56 1.64 -2.81
CA ARG A 70 1.51 2.53 -3.35
C ARG A 70 1.85 3.99 -3.12
N TRP A 71 1.70 4.77 -4.17
CA TRP A 71 1.70 6.23 -4.10
C TRP A 71 0.41 6.73 -3.45
N ALA A 72 0.52 7.73 -2.57
CA ALA A 72 -0.62 8.48 -2.11
C ALA A 72 -1.25 9.27 -3.30
N PRO A 73 -2.58 9.44 -3.36
CA PRO A 73 -3.24 10.10 -4.48
C PRO A 73 -2.81 11.54 -4.74
N LYS A 74 -2.37 12.27 -3.70
CA LYS A 74 -1.92 13.67 -3.79
C LYS A 74 -0.43 13.82 -4.18
N GLY A 75 0.25 12.72 -4.51
CA GLY A 75 1.68 12.71 -4.87
C GLY A 75 2.61 12.91 -3.68
N GLU A 76 3.92 12.75 -3.92
CA GLU A 76 5.02 13.02 -2.97
C GLU A 76 5.06 12.21 -1.66
N VAL A 77 4.08 11.35 -1.41
CA VAL A 77 4.11 10.38 -0.31
C VAL A 77 3.94 8.99 -0.90
N LEU A 78 4.76 8.06 -0.42
CA LEU A 78 4.73 6.66 -0.80
C LEU A 78 4.56 5.81 0.47
N ALA A 79 3.74 4.77 0.41
CA ALA A 79 3.73 3.74 1.44
C ALA A 79 4.18 2.40 0.86
N SER A 80 4.98 1.67 1.64
CA SER A 80 5.34 0.29 1.37
C SER A 80 5.09 -0.59 2.59
N ALA A 81 4.79 -1.85 2.36
CA ALA A 81 4.60 -2.84 3.42
C ALA A 81 5.02 -4.24 2.96
N GLY A 82 5.38 -5.10 3.91
CA GLY A 82 5.95 -6.40 3.60
C GLY A 82 5.95 -7.39 4.75
N ASP A 83 6.76 -8.44 4.60
CA ASP A 83 6.83 -9.60 5.50
C ASP A 83 7.45 -9.27 6.86
N ASP A 84 8.14 -8.13 6.98
CA ASP A 84 8.66 -7.62 8.25
C ASP A 84 7.57 -7.02 9.17
N GLY A 85 6.33 -7.00 8.70
CA GLY A 85 5.14 -6.51 9.39
C GLY A 85 5.13 -4.99 9.60
N ASN A 86 5.99 -4.26 8.89
CA ASN A 86 6.06 -2.81 8.96
C ASN A 86 5.35 -2.19 7.75
N VAL A 87 4.67 -1.06 8.00
CA VAL A 87 4.36 -0.08 6.94
C VAL A 87 5.34 1.06 7.05
N ILE A 88 6.00 1.42 5.96
CA ILE A 88 6.90 2.56 5.92
C ILE A 88 6.27 3.64 5.03
N VAL A 89 6.10 4.83 5.60
CA VAL A 89 5.64 6.02 4.87
C VAL A 89 6.88 6.84 4.51
N TRP A 90 7.12 6.99 3.22
CA TRP A 90 8.29 7.65 2.66
C TRP A 90 7.94 9.03 2.12
N VAL A 91 8.86 9.97 2.29
CA VAL A 91 8.75 11.33 1.73
C VAL A 91 10.09 11.82 1.21
N PRO A 92 10.08 12.76 0.23
CA PRO A 92 11.29 13.40 -0.26
C PRO A 92 12.12 14.01 0.86
N SER A 93 13.43 14.00 0.67
CA SER A 93 14.43 14.57 1.57
C SER A 93 15.45 15.33 0.75
N GLU A 94 15.84 16.52 1.22
CA GLU A 94 16.93 17.29 0.63
C GLU A 94 18.31 16.84 1.16
N THR A 95 18.33 16.12 2.28
CA THR A 95 19.56 15.60 2.87
C THR A 95 19.98 14.32 2.15
N HIS A 96 21.05 14.38 1.37
CA HIS A 96 21.74 13.20 0.83
C HIS A 96 22.41 12.43 1.97
N GLN A 97 21.92 11.23 2.28
CA GLN A 97 22.66 10.28 3.12
C GLN A 97 23.48 9.38 2.21
N THR A 98 24.70 9.81 1.87
CA THR A 98 25.65 8.93 1.18
C THR A 98 26.14 7.87 2.17
N ALA A 99 25.75 6.62 1.98
CA ALA A 99 26.41 5.51 2.64
C ALA A 99 27.86 5.44 2.15
N PHE A 100 28.83 5.59 3.06
CA PHE A 100 30.24 5.43 2.71
C PHE A 100 30.48 4.01 2.15
N GLY A 101 30.98 3.91 0.92
CA GLY A 101 31.40 2.65 0.31
C GLY A 101 30.36 1.92 -0.56
N SER A 102 29.24 2.54 -0.97
CA SER A 102 28.36 1.94 -1.97
C SER A 102 28.96 2.09 -3.37
N GLU A 103 29.54 1.03 -3.92
CA GLU A 103 29.86 0.91 -5.37
C GLU A 103 28.59 0.69 -6.21
N GLY A 104 27.55 1.50 -5.97
CA GLY A 104 26.25 1.44 -6.64
C GLY A 104 25.96 2.67 -7.48
N LEU A 105 24.84 2.66 -8.20
CA LEU A 105 24.34 3.85 -8.88
C LEU A 105 23.97 4.93 -7.86
N GLU A 106 24.35 6.17 -8.16
CA GLU A 106 24.04 7.31 -7.31
C GLU A 106 22.54 7.63 -7.37
N ASP A 107 21.92 7.72 -6.19
CA ASP A 107 20.53 8.11 -6.04
C ASP A 107 20.31 9.55 -6.54
N LYS A 108 19.40 9.71 -7.50
CA LYS A 108 19.02 10.99 -8.10
C LYS A 108 17.93 11.72 -7.32
N GLU A 109 17.13 10.97 -6.56
CA GLU A 109 16.22 11.51 -5.56
C GLU A 109 16.62 10.97 -4.19
N THR A 110 16.54 11.82 -3.15
CA THR A 110 16.72 11.33 -1.77
C THR A 110 15.37 11.32 -1.04
N TRP A 111 15.20 10.30 -0.22
CA TRP A 111 13.96 10.01 0.49
C TRP A 111 14.25 9.57 1.91
N ARG A 112 13.28 9.79 2.79
CA ARG A 112 13.36 9.34 4.18
C ARG A 112 12.06 8.68 4.61
N ALA A 113 12.18 7.72 5.53
CA ALA A 113 11.03 7.23 6.27
C ALA A 113 10.51 8.38 7.17
N ARG A 114 9.31 8.87 6.88
CA ARG A 114 8.57 9.77 7.76
C ARG A 114 8.04 9.00 8.96
N HIS A 115 7.40 7.85 8.70
CA HIS A 115 6.82 6.97 9.71
C HIS A 115 7.16 5.52 9.43
N MET A 116 7.31 4.76 10.51
CA MET A 116 7.40 3.30 10.49
C MET A 116 6.31 2.78 11.41
N CYS A 117 5.21 2.32 10.82
CA CYS A 117 4.03 1.86 11.53
C CYS A 117 4.16 0.35 11.71
N ARG A 118 4.46 -0.11 12.93
CA ARG A 118 4.49 -1.53 13.25
C ARG A 118 3.06 -2.03 13.48
N SER A 119 2.66 -3.09 12.78
CA SER A 119 1.30 -3.64 12.87
C SER A 119 1.17 -4.61 14.05
N SER A 120 1.50 -5.88 13.84
CA SER A 120 1.64 -6.94 14.84
C SER A 120 2.96 -7.71 14.68
N GLY A 121 3.72 -7.41 13.61
CA GLY A 121 4.87 -8.21 13.17
C GLY A 121 4.49 -9.34 12.22
N ALA A 122 3.20 -9.56 11.96
CA ALA A 122 2.74 -10.46 10.91
C ALA A 122 2.88 -9.81 9.51
N GLU A 123 2.98 -10.64 8.48
CA GLU A 123 3.12 -10.21 7.09
C GLU A 123 1.96 -9.28 6.69
N ILE A 124 2.28 -8.29 5.85
CA ILE A 124 1.30 -7.37 5.25
C ILE A 124 1.21 -7.68 3.76
N TYR A 125 0.02 -8.01 3.28
CA TYR A 125 -0.20 -8.43 1.90
C TYR A 125 -0.56 -7.29 0.97
N ASP A 126 -1.37 -6.33 1.43
CA ASP A 126 -1.87 -5.25 0.58
C ASP A 126 -2.11 -3.96 1.37
N LEU A 127 -2.15 -2.85 0.64
CA LEU A 127 -2.31 -1.50 1.14
C LEU A 127 -3.14 -0.66 0.18
N ALA A 128 -4.07 0.12 0.71
CA ALA A 128 -4.86 1.10 -0.06
C ALA A 128 -4.91 2.46 0.64
N TRP A 129 -4.78 3.52 -0.15
CA TRP A 129 -4.89 4.89 0.33
C TRP A 129 -6.33 5.39 0.28
N SER A 130 -6.70 6.19 1.27
CA SER A 130 -7.85 7.10 1.16
C SER A 130 -7.64 8.10 0.01
N PRO A 131 -8.70 8.52 -0.69
CA PRO A 131 -8.61 9.44 -1.82
C PRO A 131 -8.05 10.82 -1.43
N ASP A 132 -8.22 11.22 -0.17
CA ASP A 132 -7.65 12.46 0.36
C ASP A 132 -6.18 12.30 0.82
N GLY A 133 -5.64 11.09 0.86
CA GLY A 133 -4.28 10.76 1.27
C GLY A 133 -4.02 10.86 2.78
N ASN A 134 -5.03 11.15 3.60
CA ASN A 134 -4.88 11.35 5.04
C ASN A 134 -4.80 10.04 5.82
N TYR A 135 -5.29 8.96 5.23
CA TYR A 135 -5.33 7.62 5.80
C TYR A 135 -4.90 6.56 4.79
N PHE A 136 -4.46 5.42 5.31
CA PHE A 136 -4.30 4.20 4.52
C PHE A 136 -4.77 3.00 5.34
N ILE A 137 -5.24 1.97 4.64
CA ILE A 137 -5.60 0.68 5.20
C ILE A 137 -4.60 -0.38 4.75
N ILE A 138 -4.32 -1.35 5.63
CA ILE A 138 -3.54 -2.55 5.31
C ILE A 138 -4.32 -3.83 5.59
N GLY A 139 -4.03 -4.88 4.83
CA GLY A 139 -4.45 -6.26 5.10
C GLY A 139 -3.27 -7.10 5.58
N SER A 140 -3.45 -7.88 6.65
CA SER A 140 -2.37 -8.66 7.28
C SER A 140 -2.73 -10.14 7.46
N MET A 141 -1.68 -10.95 7.53
CA MET A 141 -1.71 -12.37 7.88
C MET A 141 -2.25 -12.65 9.29
N ASP A 142 -2.33 -11.65 10.17
CA ASP A 142 -2.96 -11.84 11.49
C ASP A 142 -4.49 -11.75 11.50
N ASN A 143 -5.11 -11.80 10.32
CA ASN A 143 -6.55 -11.70 10.07
C ASN A 143 -7.14 -10.31 10.35
N ILE A 144 -6.32 -9.30 10.64
CA ILE A 144 -6.77 -7.97 11.01
C ILE A 144 -6.40 -6.95 9.93
N ALA A 145 -7.40 -6.24 9.41
CA ALA A 145 -7.13 -5.04 8.63
C ALA A 145 -6.95 -3.83 9.57
N ARG A 146 -6.01 -2.93 9.24
CA ARG A 146 -5.69 -1.77 10.09
C ARG A 146 -5.70 -0.49 9.29
N ILE A 147 -6.31 0.55 9.86
CA ILE A 147 -6.32 1.90 9.28
C ILE A 147 -5.38 2.78 10.09
N TYR A 148 -4.47 3.47 9.41
CA TYR A 148 -3.53 4.41 10.01
C TYR A 148 -3.77 5.82 9.48
N ASN A 149 -3.45 6.81 10.30
CA ASN A 149 -3.32 8.19 9.87
C ASN A 149 -1.93 8.39 9.24
N SER A 150 -1.88 8.86 8.00
CA SER A 150 -0.63 8.98 7.24
C SER A 150 0.29 10.10 7.73
N GLN A 151 -0.28 11.11 8.39
CA GLN A 151 0.45 12.27 8.88
C GLN A 151 1.08 12.01 10.25
N THR A 152 0.45 11.20 11.11
CA THR A 152 0.95 10.88 12.45
C THR A 152 1.58 9.49 12.57
N GLY A 153 1.27 8.58 11.65
CA GLY A 153 1.66 7.16 11.73
C GLY A 153 0.88 6.38 12.78
N TYR A 154 -0.13 6.97 13.43
CA TYR A 154 -0.90 6.31 14.46
C TYR A 154 -2.00 5.42 13.90
N LEU A 155 -2.20 4.30 14.59
CA LEU A 155 -3.32 3.39 14.35
C LEU A 155 -4.62 4.09 14.73
N VAL A 156 -5.55 4.15 13.78
CA VAL A 156 -6.88 4.75 13.96
C VAL A 156 -7.91 3.66 14.22
N ARG A 157 -7.77 2.50 13.57
CA ARG A 157 -8.77 1.42 13.65
C ARG A 157 -8.17 0.06 13.35
N GLN A 158 -8.73 -0.96 14.01
CA GLN A 158 -8.57 -2.37 13.68
C GLN A 158 -9.91 -2.97 13.26
N ILE A 159 -9.90 -3.83 12.25
CA ILE A 159 -11.03 -4.57 11.74
C ILE A 159 -10.67 -6.05 11.88
N ALA A 160 -11.15 -6.68 12.94
CA ALA A 160 -10.79 -8.02 13.38
C ALA A 160 -11.99 -8.99 13.28
N GLU A 161 -12.69 -8.92 12.15
CA GLU A 161 -13.90 -9.72 11.90
C GLU A 161 -13.62 -10.95 11.02
N HIS A 162 -12.57 -10.90 10.20
CA HIS A 162 -12.16 -12.03 9.39
C HIS A 162 -11.59 -13.17 10.24
N SER A 163 -11.87 -14.41 9.82
CA SER A 163 -11.36 -15.61 10.51
C SER A 163 -10.08 -16.17 9.88
N HIS A 164 -9.61 -15.56 8.79
CA HIS A 164 -8.35 -15.88 8.12
C HIS A 164 -7.71 -14.61 7.53
N TYR A 165 -6.50 -14.76 6.98
CA TYR A 165 -5.65 -13.70 6.44
C TYR A 165 -6.41 -12.69 5.60
N VAL A 166 -6.18 -11.40 5.86
CA VAL A 166 -6.69 -10.32 5.00
C VAL A 166 -5.66 -10.08 3.90
N GLN A 167 -5.95 -10.58 2.71
CA GLN A 167 -5.02 -10.58 1.58
C GLN A 167 -5.16 -9.36 0.68
N GLY A 168 -6.32 -8.68 0.71
CA GLY A 168 -6.59 -7.52 -0.13
C GLY A 168 -7.38 -6.46 0.62
N VAL A 169 -7.09 -5.20 0.31
CA VAL A 169 -7.83 -4.05 0.85
C VAL A 169 -8.08 -3.02 -0.23
N ALA A 170 -9.26 -2.39 -0.20
CA ALA A 170 -9.61 -1.33 -1.14
C ALA A 170 -10.26 -0.17 -0.41
N TRP A 171 -9.95 1.04 -0.88
CA TRP A 171 -10.62 2.26 -0.46
C TRP A 171 -11.44 2.80 -1.62
N ASP A 172 -12.70 3.11 -1.35
CA ASP A 172 -13.57 3.71 -2.35
C ASP A 172 -13.05 5.08 -2.80
N PRO A 173 -12.89 5.35 -4.11
CA PRO A 173 -12.48 6.66 -4.61
C PRO A 173 -13.46 7.80 -4.24
N LEU A 174 -14.73 7.50 -3.93
CA LEU A 174 -15.70 8.48 -3.42
C LEU A 174 -15.64 8.68 -1.90
N ASN A 175 -14.73 7.97 -1.21
CA ASN A 175 -14.53 8.00 0.23
C ASN A 175 -15.73 7.54 1.06
N GLU A 176 -16.64 6.74 0.51
CA GLU A 176 -17.84 6.28 1.21
C GLU A 176 -17.65 4.91 1.86
N TYR A 177 -16.76 4.08 1.32
CA TYR A 177 -16.56 2.71 1.76
C TYR A 177 -15.08 2.29 1.83
N ILE A 178 -14.83 1.24 2.60
CA ILE A 178 -13.64 0.40 2.49
C ILE A 178 -14.07 -1.05 2.30
N ALA A 179 -13.23 -1.85 1.66
CA ALA A 179 -13.44 -3.28 1.50
C ALA A 179 -12.21 -4.07 1.96
N THR A 180 -12.44 -5.22 2.58
CA THR A 180 -11.40 -6.18 2.97
C THR A 180 -11.70 -7.53 2.34
N GLN A 181 -10.69 -8.17 1.75
CA GLN A 181 -10.76 -9.49 1.12
C GLN A 181 -9.93 -10.47 1.94
N SER A 182 -10.52 -11.62 2.29
CA SER A 182 -9.86 -12.62 3.13
C SER A 182 -9.85 -14.02 2.52
N SER A 183 -8.85 -14.81 2.91
CA SER A 183 -8.82 -16.25 2.63
C SER A 183 -9.92 -17.04 3.34
N ASP A 184 -10.69 -16.42 4.25
CA ASP A 184 -11.90 -17.03 4.82
C ASP A 184 -13.05 -17.17 3.82
N ARG A 185 -12.79 -16.77 2.56
CA ARG A 185 -13.69 -16.80 1.40
C ARG A 185 -14.79 -15.75 1.48
N SER A 186 -14.52 -14.64 2.17
CA SER A 186 -15.43 -13.51 2.23
C SER A 186 -14.75 -12.19 1.84
N VAL A 187 -15.59 -11.24 1.43
CA VAL A 187 -15.26 -9.82 1.34
C VAL A 187 -16.18 -9.10 2.30
N HIS A 188 -15.65 -8.20 3.12
CA HIS A 188 -16.46 -7.32 3.97
C HIS A 188 -16.41 -5.90 3.41
N ILE A 189 -17.57 -5.23 3.37
CA ILE A 189 -17.71 -3.86 2.90
C ILE A 189 -18.26 -3.02 4.04
N TYR A 190 -17.64 -1.86 4.22
CA TYR A 190 -17.69 -1.07 5.44
C TYR A 190 -17.99 0.37 5.07
N SER A 191 -19.12 0.94 5.53
CA SER A 191 -19.44 2.36 5.29
C SER A 191 -18.68 3.31 6.21
N LEU A 192 -17.96 4.27 5.63
CA LEU A 192 -17.27 5.33 6.37
C LEU A 192 -18.22 6.43 6.89
N LYS A 193 -19.53 6.25 6.76
CA LYS A 193 -20.55 7.21 7.19
C LYS A 193 -20.74 7.17 8.71
N ASN A 194 -20.49 8.29 9.37
CA ASN A 194 -20.79 8.48 10.78
C ASN A 194 -22.29 8.66 11.03
N LYS A 195 -22.70 8.60 12.30
CA LYS A 195 -24.11 8.76 12.72
C LYS A 195 -24.72 10.08 12.25
N ASP A 196 -23.91 11.12 12.12
CA ASP A 196 -24.31 12.47 11.66
C ASP A 196 -24.38 12.57 10.13
N GLY A 197 -24.16 11.47 9.41
CA GLY A 197 -24.29 11.38 7.97
C GLY A 197 -23.07 11.80 7.16
N GLN A 198 -21.97 12.21 7.81
CA GLN A 198 -20.71 12.59 7.16
C GLN A 198 -19.81 11.37 6.94
N TYR A 199 -19.05 11.36 5.83
CA TYR A 199 -18.06 10.32 5.53
C TYR A 199 -16.69 10.72 6.09
N THR A 200 -16.42 10.37 7.34
CA THR A 200 -15.15 10.70 8.00
C THR A 200 -14.71 9.58 8.94
N LEU A 201 -13.41 9.30 8.98
CA LEU A 201 -12.79 8.54 10.05
C LEU A 201 -12.54 9.50 11.21
N ASN A 202 -13.49 9.66 12.13
CA ASN A 202 -13.34 10.59 13.25
C ASN A 202 -12.04 10.30 14.02
N SER A 203 -11.19 11.32 14.14
CA SER A 203 -9.91 11.27 14.86
C SER A 203 -10.03 11.56 16.37
N HIS A 204 -11.25 11.75 16.87
CA HIS A 204 -11.53 12.03 18.27
C HIS A 204 -12.66 11.13 18.76
N ASP A 205 -12.33 10.00 19.35
CA ASP A 205 -13.18 9.39 20.37
C ASP A 205 -12.29 8.63 21.37
N ASP A 206 -12.32 9.10 22.61
CA ASP A 206 -11.62 8.51 23.75
C ASP A 206 -12.09 7.07 23.94
N GLY A 207 -11.29 6.11 23.47
CA GLY A 207 -11.43 4.69 23.80
C GLY A 207 -12.69 3.98 23.32
N LYS A 208 -13.53 4.59 22.47
CA LYS A 208 -14.70 3.94 21.87
C LYS A 208 -14.51 3.73 20.37
N THR A 209 -14.45 2.46 19.98
CA THR A 209 -14.38 2.02 18.59
C THR A 209 -15.62 2.51 17.82
N ALA A 210 -15.51 3.62 17.10
CA ALA A 210 -16.48 4.07 16.08
C ALA A 210 -16.82 2.95 15.07
N LYS A 211 -17.93 2.21 15.25
CA LYS A 211 -18.26 1.09 14.37
C LYS A 211 -18.48 1.59 12.95
N ILE A 212 -17.72 1.06 12.00
CA ILE A 212 -18.13 1.12 10.61
C ILE A 212 -19.35 0.18 10.48
N LEU A 213 -20.41 0.67 9.85
CA LEU A 213 -21.59 -0.14 9.56
C LEU A 213 -21.24 -1.15 8.46
N GLU A 214 -21.48 -2.43 8.78
CA GLU A 214 -21.35 -3.56 7.85
C GLU A 214 -22.45 -3.46 6.79
N ALA A 215 -22.07 -3.32 5.52
CA ALA A 215 -22.98 -3.52 4.40
C ALA A 215 -22.85 -4.98 3.96
N ARG A 216 -23.72 -5.86 4.45
CA ARG A 216 -23.81 -7.25 3.96
C ARG A 216 -24.40 -7.27 2.56
N LEU A 217 -23.54 -7.23 1.54
CA LEU A 217 -23.91 -7.74 0.22
C LEU A 217 -23.87 -9.27 0.30
N CYS A 218 -25.04 -9.86 0.56
CA CYS A 218 -25.25 -11.30 0.46
C CYS A 218 -25.03 -11.72 -1.01
N LEU A 219 -23.86 -12.30 -1.32
CA LEU A 219 -23.67 -13.04 -2.57
C LEU A 219 -24.55 -14.29 -2.52
N MET A 220 -25.22 -14.55 -3.65
CA MET A 220 -26.31 -15.50 -3.91
C MET A 220 -26.25 -16.85 -3.17
N PRO A 221 -27.42 -17.50 -2.92
CA PRO A 221 -27.47 -18.81 -2.28
C PRO A 221 -26.63 -19.82 -3.07
N GLN A 222 -25.82 -20.60 -2.35
CA GLN A 222 -25.09 -21.72 -2.93
C GLN A 222 -26.07 -22.64 -3.66
N LEU A 223 -25.91 -22.76 -4.98
CA LEU A 223 -26.56 -23.84 -5.73
C LEU A 223 -26.08 -25.17 -5.14
N PRO A 224 -26.99 -26.11 -4.83
CA PRO A 224 -26.60 -27.39 -4.24
C PRO A 224 -25.71 -28.15 -5.21
N ALA A 225 -24.61 -28.71 -4.69
CA ALA A 225 -23.69 -29.55 -5.44
C ALA A 225 -24.46 -30.67 -6.15
N ALA A 226 -24.38 -30.70 -7.48
CA ALA A 226 -24.83 -31.85 -8.25
C ALA A 226 -23.93 -33.04 -7.89
N ARG A 227 -24.53 -34.06 -7.27
CA ARG A 227 -23.90 -35.37 -7.11
C ARG A 227 -23.79 -36.02 -8.48
N LEU A 228 -22.59 -36.46 -8.84
CA LEU A 228 -22.35 -37.56 -9.78
C LEU A 228 -21.88 -38.76 -8.95
#